data_AF-A0A843KNQ5-F1
#
_entry.id   AF-A0A843KNQ5-F1
#
_cell.length_a   1.000
_cell.length_b   1.000
_cell.length_c   1.000
_cell.angle_alpha   90.00
_cell.angle_beta   90.00
_cell.angle_gamma   90.00
#
_symmetry.space_group_name_H-M   'P 1'
#
loop_
_entity.id
_entity.type
_entity.pdbx_description
1 polymer ?
#
loop_
_entity_poly.entity_id
_entity_poly.type
_entity_poly.pdbx_seq_one_letter_code
_entity_poly.pdbx_strand_id
1 'polypeptide(L)'
;MSLLSNISWRSIALWKRNRDVFLTTWKTNFLPPFLEPILYLVAMGLGFGALIQADIEYGGKSLEYIKFLAPGLVAISIMYGAFFECTYSSFVRMYYQKTFDAILATPLSLEDIIAGEILWGATKSFINATIVLGV
;
A
#
# COMPACT_ATOMS: atom_id res chain seq x y z
N MET A 1 12.30 15.10 23.80
CA MET A 1 12.65 14.88 22.38
C MET A 1 11.36 14.95 21.57
N SER A 2 10.97 16.14 21.12
CA SER A 2 9.72 16.34 20.39
C SER A 2 9.98 16.15 18.89
N LEU A 3 10.01 14.89 18.43
CA LEU A 3 10.22 14.54 17.01
C LEU A 3 9.05 14.94 16.08
N LEU A 4 7.98 15.54 16.63
CA LEU A 4 6.75 15.87 15.92
C LEU A 4 6.35 17.35 16.04
N SER A 5 7.17 18.21 16.65
CA SER A 5 6.76 19.61 16.92
C SER A 5 6.76 20.52 15.70
N ASN A 6 7.44 20.16 14.62
CA ASN A 6 7.67 21.03 13.47
C ASN A 6 7.01 20.52 12.18
N ILE A 7 6.04 19.60 12.29
CA ILE A 7 5.23 19.18 11.13
C ILE A 7 4.41 20.39 10.66
N SER A 8 4.73 20.84 9.46
CA SER A 8 4.08 21.95 8.78
C SER A 8 3.18 21.44 7.65
N TRP A 9 2.32 22.33 7.15
CA TRP A 9 1.54 22.12 5.92
C TRP A 9 2.43 21.77 4.71
N ARG A 10 3.72 22.12 4.77
CA ARG A 10 4.71 21.81 3.73
C ARG A 10 4.90 20.31 3.48
N SER A 11 4.57 19.45 4.46
CA SER A 11 4.50 17.99 4.28
C SER A 11 3.66 17.56 3.07
N ILE A 12 2.60 18.31 2.75
CA ILE A 12 1.72 18.04 1.60
C ILE A 12 2.43 18.28 0.26
N ALA A 13 3.43 19.16 0.21
CA ALA A 13 4.21 19.38 -1.00
C ALA A 13 4.99 18.11 -1.39
N LEU A 14 5.56 17.41 -0.41
CA LEU A 14 6.21 16.12 -0.66
C LEU A 14 5.19 15.05 -1.10
N TRP A 15 4.05 14.98 -0.43
CA TRP A 15 2.98 14.07 -0.81
C TRP A 15 2.53 14.30 -2.27
N LYS A 16 2.35 15.57 -2.68
CA LYS A 16 2.02 15.93 -4.06
C LYS A 16 3.10 15.46 -5.04
N ARG A 17 4.37 15.66 -4.71
CA ARG A 17 5.48 15.17 -5.54
C ARG A 17 5.43 13.66 -5.72
N ASN A 18 5.19 12.89 -4.66
CA ASN A 18 5.09 11.43 -4.78
C ASN A 18 3.84 11.00 -5.57
N ARG A 19 2.72 11.71 -5.40
CA ARG A 19 1.51 11.52 -6.22
C ARG A 19 1.79 11.75 -7.70
N ASP A 20 2.49 12.82 -8.06
CA ASP A 20 2.76 13.14 -9.46
C ASP A 20 3.68 12.07 -10.09
N VAL A 21 4.68 11.58 -9.34
CA VAL A 21 5.51 10.43 -9.77
C VAL A 21 4.68 9.17 -9.97
N PHE A 22 3.74 8.89 -9.06
CA PHE A 22 2.83 7.75 -9.18
C PHE A 22 1.94 7.86 -10.42
N LEU A 23 1.41 9.04 -10.71
CA LEU A 23 0.60 9.29 -11.91
C LEU A 23 1.42 9.13 -13.18
N THR A 24 2.71 9.50 -13.20
CA THR A 24 3.56 9.22 -14.37
C THR A 24 3.86 7.74 -14.55
N THR A 25 3.95 6.98 -13.46
CA THR A 25 4.30 5.56 -13.46
C THR A 25 3.07 4.66 -13.23
N TRP A 26 1.88 5.16 -13.52
CA TRP A 26 0.62 4.53 -13.10
C TRP A 26 0.45 3.11 -13.67
N LYS A 27 0.87 2.89 -14.93
CA LYS A 27 0.75 1.59 -15.61
C LYS A 27 1.50 0.49 -14.85
N THR A 28 2.73 0.77 -14.44
CA THR A 28 3.57 -0.20 -13.72
C THR A 28 3.13 -0.38 -12.27
N ASN A 29 2.56 0.66 -11.66
CA ASN A 29 2.09 0.58 -10.28
C ASN A 29 0.71 -0.09 -10.15
N PHE A 30 -0.13 -0.05 -11.19
CA PHE A 30 -1.48 -0.61 -11.15
C PHE A 30 -1.50 -2.12 -11.45
N LEU A 31 -0.65 -2.60 -12.35
CA LEU A 31 -0.72 -3.96 -12.86
C LEU A 31 -0.47 -5.04 -11.78
N PRO A 32 0.58 -4.92 -10.93
CA PRO A 32 0.84 -5.94 -9.91
C PRO A 32 -0.25 -6.04 -8.83
N PRO A 33 -0.69 -4.94 -8.17
CA PRO A 33 -1.74 -4.99 -7.15
C PRO A 33 -3.10 -5.47 -7.66
N PHE A 34 -3.36 -5.38 -8.97
CA PHE A 34 -4.57 -5.89 -9.58
C PHE A 34 -4.49 -7.39 -9.90
N LEU A 35 -3.37 -7.84 -10.46
CA LEU A 35 -3.21 -9.24 -10.86
C LEU A 35 -2.99 -10.17 -9.67
N GLU A 36 -2.27 -9.73 -8.64
CA GLU A 36 -1.91 -10.57 -7.50
C GLU A 36 -3.15 -11.12 -6.75
N PRO A 37 -4.16 -10.32 -6.36
CA PRO A 37 -5.37 -10.85 -5.72
C PRO A 37 -6.15 -11.81 -6.61
N ILE A 38 -6.25 -11.53 -7.92
CA ILE A 38 -6.94 -12.42 -8.87
C ILE A 38 -6.22 -13.77 -8.92
N LEU A 39 -4.89 -13.76 -9.04
CA LEU A 39 -4.09 -14.98 -9.05
C LEU A 39 -4.22 -15.75 -7.73
N TYR A 40 -4.25 -15.06 -6.59
CA TYR A 40 -4.51 -15.68 -5.28
C TYR A 40 -5.91 -16.30 -5.21
N LEU A 41 -6.96 -15.60 -5.64
CA LEU A 41 -8.32 -16.10 -5.64
C LEU A 41 -8.49 -17.29 -6.60
N VAL A 42 -7.84 -17.27 -7.77
CA VAL A 42 -7.85 -18.40 -8.71
C VAL A 42 -7.10 -19.59 -8.12
N ALA A 43 -5.90 -19.38 -7.57
CA ALA A 43 -5.08 -20.45 -6.99
C ALA A 43 -5.76 -21.08 -5.76
N MET A 44 -6.29 -20.26 -4.85
CA MET A 44 -6.94 -20.72 -3.63
C MET A 44 -8.36 -21.21 -3.90
N GLY A 45 -9.11 -20.55 -4.78
CA GLY A 45 -10.47 -20.91 -5.16
C GLY A 45 -10.54 -22.21 -5.95
N LEU A 46 -9.74 -22.36 -7.00
CA LEU A 46 -9.71 -23.60 -7.79
C LEU A 46 -8.90 -24.71 -7.12
N GLY A 47 -7.80 -24.36 -6.43
CA GLY A 47 -6.96 -25.32 -5.73
C GLY A 47 -7.61 -25.83 -4.45
N PHE A 48 -7.78 -24.94 -3.47
CA PHE A 48 -8.31 -25.31 -2.14
C PHE A 48 -9.83 -25.43 -2.10
N GLY A 49 -10.58 -24.74 -2.96
CA GLY A 49 -12.04 -24.92 -3.03
C GLY A 49 -12.46 -26.32 -3.48
N ALA A 50 -11.62 -27.05 -4.22
CA ALA A 50 -11.86 -28.45 -4.55
C ALA A 50 -11.67 -29.40 -3.35
N LEU A 51 -10.82 -29.01 -2.38
CA LEU A 51 -10.57 -29.75 -1.14
C LEU A 51 -11.55 -29.38 -0.02
N ILE A 52 -11.96 -28.10 0.04
CA ILE A 52 -12.90 -27.56 1.02
C ILE A 52 -14.28 -27.52 0.34
N GLN A 53 -14.91 -28.69 0.23
CA GLN A 53 -16.24 -28.84 -0.38
C GLN A 53 -17.39 -28.48 0.59
N ALA A 54 -17.09 -28.38 1.88
CA ALA A 54 -18.03 -27.96 2.91
C ALA A 54 -17.90 -26.47 3.18
N ASP A 55 -19.03 -25.79 3.33
CA ASP A 55 -19.06 -24.40 3.77
C ASP A 55 -18.38 -24.25 5.15
N ILE A 56 -17.76 -23.11 5.36
CA ILE A 56 -17.13 -22.77 6.63
C ILE A 56 -18.19 -22.17 7.55
N GLU A 57 -18.40 -22.80 8.71
CA GLU A 57 -19.16 -22.18 9.79
C GLU A 57 -18.29 -21.16 10.53
N TYR A 58 -18.67 -19.88 10.43
CA TYR A 58 -18.03 -18.79 11.17
C TYR A 58 -19.07 -17.83 11.73
N GLY A 59 -19.03 -17.58 13.03
CA GLY A 59 -19.96 -16.66 13.69
C GLY A 59 -21.44 -17.06 13.55
N GLY A 60 -21.72 -18.36 13.45
CA GLY A 60 -23.08 -18.90 13.25
C GLY A 60 -23.63 -18.77 11.83
N LYS A 61 -22.77 -18.47 10.83
CA LYS A 61 -23.15 -18.42 9.40
C LYS A 61 -22.30 -19.40 8.58
N SER A 62 -22.95 -20.03 7.60
CA SER A 62 -22.30 -20.83 6.55
C SER A 62 -21.73 -19.88 5.49
N LEU A 63 -20.41 -19.89 5.29
CA LEU A 63 -19.71 -19.04 4.33
C LEU A 63 -18.89 -19.87 3.35
N GLU A 64 -18.95 -19.50 2.07
CA GLU A 64 -18.00 -20.00 1.06
C GLU A 64 -16.57 -19.60 1.46
N TYR A 65 -15.62 -20.51 1.27
CA TYR A 65 -14.20 -20.30 1.61
C TYR A 65 -13.62 -19.00 1.04
N ILE A 66 -14.00 -18.65 -0.20
CA ILE A 66 -13.53 -17.43 -0.88
C ILE A 66 -14.02 -16.17 -0.16
N LYS A 67 -15.27 -16.14 0.31
CA LYS A 67 -15.83 -15.00 1.06
C LYS A 67 -15.19 -14.85 2.43
N PHE A 68 -14.78 -15.96 3.04
CA PHE A 68 -14.01 -15.94 4.29
C PHE A 68 -12.58 -15.40 4.07
N LEU A 69 -11.95 -15.72 2.93
CA LEU A 69 -10.57 -15.32 2.61
C LEU A 69 -10.45 -13.85 2.17
N ALA A 70 -11.43 -13.35 1.43
CA ALA A 70 -11.43 -12.00 0.84
C ALA A 70 -10.98 -10.86 1.79
N PRO A 71 -11.53 -10.70 3.01
CA PRO A 71 -11.08 -9.63 3.92
C PRO A 71 -9.61 -9.77 4.35
N GLY A 72 -9.09 -11.00 4.43
CA GLY A 72 -7.67 -11.25 4.73
C GLY A 72 -6.76 -10.76 3.60
N LEU A 73 -7.15 -10.98 2.34
CA LEU A 73 -6.40 -10.49 1.17
C LEU A 73 -6.34 -8.96 1.14
N VAL A 74 -7.45 -8.29 1.47
CA VAL A 74 -7.49 -6.82 1.58
C VAL A 74 -6.52 -6.32 2.66
N ALA A 75 -6.51 -6.95 3.84
CA ALA A 75 -5.61 -6.59 4.93
C ALA A 75 -4.13 -6.76 4.57
N ILE A 76 -3.78 -7.88 3.92
CA ILE A 76 -2.41 -8.14 3.44
C ILE A 76 -1.99 -7.10 2.41
N SER A 77 -2.86 -6.76 1.46
CA SER A 77 -2.58 -5.74 0.44
C SER A 77 -2.30 -4.36 1.05
N ILE A 78 -3.08 -3.93 2.05
CA ILE A 78 -2.84 -2.68 2.78
C ILE A 78 -1.46 -2.70 3.46
N MET A 79 -1.18 -3.79 4.18
CA MET A 79 0.05 -3.94 4.95
C MET A 79 1.29 -3.95 4.05
N TYR A 80 1.29 -4.78 3.01
CA TYR A 80 2.41 -4.87 2.07
C TYR A 80 2.58 -3.58 1.28
N GLY A 81 1.50 -2.95 0.80
CA GLY A 81 1.56 -1.66 0.13
C GLY A 81 2.26 -0.60 0.97
N ALA A 82 1.96 -0.55 2.27
CA ALA A 82 2.51 0.47 3.17
C ALA A 82 3.96 0.14 3.51
N PHE A 83 4.22 -1.13 3.80
CA PHE A 83 5.54 -1.62 4.15
C PHE A 83 6.53 -1.37 3.02
N PHE A 84 6.25 -1.81 1.79
CA PHE A 84 7.18 -1.65 0.66
C PHE A 84 7.39 -0.18 0.27
N GLU A 85 6.36 0.67 0.37
CA GLU A 85 6.53 2.09 0.09
C GLU A 85 7.39 2.79 1.16
N CYS A 86 7.09 2.60 2.45
CA CYS A 86 7.80 3.29 3.54
C CYS A 86 9.19 2.73 3.84
N THR A 87 9.50 1.50 3.39
CA THR A 87 10.82 0.88 3.60
C THR A 87 11.66 0.91 2.34
N TYR A 88 11.34 0.06 1.37
CA TYR A 88 12.14 -0.11 0.16
C TYR A 88 12.12 1.12 -0.74
N SER A 89 10.95 1.66 -1.05
CA SER A 89 10.83 2.82 -1.94
C SER A 89 11.50 4.05 -1.33
N SER A 90 11.22 4.34 -0.05
CA SER A 90 11.89 5.42 0.69
C SER A 90 13.40 5.21 0.79
N PHE A 91 13.88 3.99 1.06
CA PHE A 91 15.30 3.68 1.11
C PHE A 91 16.00 3.91 -0.23
N VAL A 92 15.38 3.48 -1.34
CA VAL A 92 15.94 3.71 -2.68
C VAL A 92 16.02 5.20 -3.00
N ARG A 93 14.96 5.96 -2.68
CA ARG A 93 14.93 7.43 -2.84
C ARG A 93 15.98 8.14 -1.99
N MET A 94 16.25 7.63 -0.79
CA MET A 94 17.23 8.18 0.13
C MET A 94 18.67 7.84 -0.27
N TYR A 95 18.97 6.54 -0.40
CA TYR A 95 20.35 6.06 -0.54
C TYR A 95 20.87 6.17 -1.98
N TYR A 96 20.09 5.67 -2.96
CA TYR A 96 20.55 5.55 -4.35
C TYR A 96 20.21 6.78 -5.20
N GLN A 97 18.96 7.25 -5.13
CA GLN A 97 18.51 8.37 -5.96
C GLN A 97 18.87 9.73 -5.38
N LYS A 98 19.35 9.80 -4.13
CA LYS A 98 19.72 11.04 -3.42
C LYS A 98 18.60 12.10 -3.45
N THR A 99 17.36 11.64 -3.55
CA THR A 99 16.18 12.52 -3.62
C THR A 99 15.97 13.24 -2.30
N PHE A 100 16.19 12.55 -1.17
CA PHE A 100 16.05 13.15 0.15
C PHE A 100 17.05 14.30 0.33
N ASP A 101 18.29 14.13 -0.13
CA ASP A 101 19.32 15.17 -0.11
C ASP A 101 18.90 16.39 -0.95
N ALA A 102 18.32 16.15 -2.13
CA ALA A 102 17.78 17.23 -2.97
C ALA A 102 16.59 17.96 -2.32
N ILE A 103 15.71 17.24 -1.60
CA ILE A 103 14.58 17.85 -0.89
C ILE A 103 15.06 18.67 0.30
N LEU A 104 16.09 18.22 1.02
CA LEU A 104 16.68 18.94 2.15
C LEU A 104 17.36 20.26 1.75
N ALA A 105 17.67 20.46 0.46
CA ALA A 105 18.13 21.75 -0.06
C ALA A 105 17.00 22.79 -0.21
N THR A 106 15.74 22.37 -0.07
CA THR A 106 14.55 23.24 -0.07
C THR A 106 14.17 23.61 1.36
N PRO A 107 13.26 24.58 1.61
CA PRO A 107 12.91 24.98 2.97
C PRO A 107 11.99 23.96 3.71
N LEU A 108 12.06 22.68 3.33
CA LEU A 108 11.34 21.58 3.98
C LEU A 108 12.16 21.05 5.17
N SER A 109 11.49 20.84 6.30
CA SER A 109 12.11 20.19 7.45
C SER A 109 12.17 18.67 7.26
N LEU A 110 13.06 17.99 7.97
CA LEU A 110 13.11 16.52 7.95
C LEU A 110 11.80 15.89 8.44
N GLU A 111 11.15 16.52 9.44
CA GLU A 111 9.87 16.08 9.98
C GLU A 111 8.76 16.16 8.93
N ASP A 112 8.74 17.23 8.12
CA ASP A 112 7.82 17.36 6.98
C ASP A 112 8.02 16.25 5.95
N ILE A 113 9.28 15.87 5.72
CA ILE A 113 9.62 14.80 4.76
C ILE A 113 9.10 13.46 5.25
N ILE A 114 9.37 13.12 6.51
CA ILE A 114 8.91 11.86 7.10
C ILE A 114 7.37 11.80 7.13
N ALA A 115 6.71 12.88 7.54
CA ALA A 115 5.25 12.95 7.55
C ALA A 115 4.66 12.81 6.13
N GLY A 116 5.27 13.46 5.14
CA GLY A 116 4.87 13.35 3.73
C GLY A 116 5.02 11.94 3.16
N GLU A 117 6.12 11.24 3.48
CA GLU A 117 6.33 9.84 3.07
C GLU A 117 5.32 8.90 3.72
N ILE A 118 5.04 9.06 5.01
CA ILE A 118 4.04 8.24 5.73
C ILE A 118 2.64 8.47 5.15
N LEU A 119 2.26 9.73 4.93
CA LEU A 119 0.97 10.08 4.34
C LEU A 119 0.84 9.51 2.93
N TRP A 120 1.93 9.53 2.16
CA TRP A 120 1.96 8.95 0.82
C TRP A 120 1.84 7.43 0.86
N GLY A 121 2.58 6.75 1.73
CA GLY A 121 2.48 5.31 1.94
C GLY A 121 1.04 4.90 2.29
N ALA A 122 0.40 5.61 3.22
CA ALA A 122 -1.00 5.37 3.57
C ALA A 122 -1.95 5.56 2.37
N THR A 123 -1.75 6.61 1.58
CA THR A 123 -2.55 6.90 0.38
C THR A 123 -2.39 5.79 -0.66
N LYS A 124 -1.15 5.39 -0.96
CA LYS A 124 -0.85 4.34 -1.94
C LYS A 124 -1.44 3.00 -1.52
N SER A 125 -1.34 2.64 -0.24
CA SER A 125 -1.96 1.43 0.29
C SER A 125 -3.48 1.46 0.22
N PHE A 126 -4.09 2.61 0.48
CA PHE A 126 -5.54 2.78 0.33
C PHE A 126 -6.00 2.58 -1.12
N ILE A 127 -5.22 3.10 -2.08
CA ILE A 127 -5.44 2.85 -3.52
C ILE A 127 -5.33 1.35 -3.83
N ASN A 128 -4.30 0.67 -3.32
CA ASN A 128 -4.15 -0.77 -3.54
C ASN A 128 -5.32 -1.57 -2.94
N ALA A 129 -5.76 -1.22 -1.73
CA ALA A 129 -6.87 -1.89 -1.06
C ALA A 129 -8.21 -1.71 -1.80
N THR A 130 -8.46 -0.51 -2.34
CA THR A 130 -9.65 -0.25 -3.15
C THR A 130 -9.63 -1.00 -4.47
N ILE A 131 -8.46 -1.23 -5.07
CA ILE A 131 -8.32 -2.13 -6.22
C ILE A 131 -8.70 -3.56 -5.83
N VAL A 132 -8.18 -4.08 -4.71
CA VAL A 132 -8.50 -5.44 -4.24
C VAL A 132 -9.99 -5.61 -3.93
N LEU A 133 -10.64 -4.60 -3.34
CA LEU A 133 -12.08 -4.63 -3.07
C LEU A 133 -12.95 -4.63 -4.33
N GLY A 134 -12.43 -4.13 -5.45
CA GLY A 134 -13.14 -4.10 -6.73
C GLY A 134 -13.00 -5.40 -7.54
N VAL A 135 -12.14 -6.33 -7.09
CA VAL A 135 -11.97 -7.68 -7.66
C VAL A 135 -12.93 -8.64 -6.98
#